data_AF-A0A3C1Q6X4-F1
#
_entry.id   AF-A0A3C1Q6X4-F1
#
_cell.length_a   1.000
_cell.length_b   1.000
_cell.length_c   1.000
_cell.angle_alpha   90.00
_cell.angle_beta   90.00
_cell.angle_gamma   90.00
#
_symmetry.space_group_name_H-M   'P 1'
#
loop_
_entity.id
_entity.type
_entity.pdbx_description
1 polymer ?
#
loop_
_entity_poly.entity_id
_entity_poly.type
_entity_poly.pdbx_seq_one_letter_code
_entity_poly.pdbx_strand_id
1 'polypeptide(L)' 'IDPPSRAAILETIAESYRAGEQTIIISTHEVLESEKLFEDVIFLSEGQIVLMGEADRLRAERGKSLNEIFAEVC' A
#
# COMPACT_ATOMS: atom_id res chain seq x y z
N ILE A 1 15.80 3.49 6.61
CA ILE A 1 15.13 4.80 6.60
C ILE A 1 14.13 4.78 7.74
N ASP A 2 14.25 5.71 8.68
CA ASP A 2 13.33 5.84 9.80
C ASP A 2 11.88 6.07 9.31
N PRO A 3 10.86 5.65 10.09
CA PRO A 3 9.46 5.75 9.66
C PRO A 3 9.02 7.14 9.18
N PRO A 4 9.36 8.25 9.87
CA PRO A 4 8.98 9.60 9.42
C PRO A 4 9.58 9.99 8.07
N SER A 5 10.87 9.71 7.86
CA SER A 5 11.53 10.02 6.59
C SER A 5 10.92 9.22 5.43
N ARG A 6 10.47 7.98 5.68
CA ARG A 6 9.81 7.18 4.65
C ARG A 6 8.42 7.71 4.31
N ALA A 7 7.65 8.12 5.31
CA ALA A 7 6.35 8.75 5.09
C ALA A 7 6.48 10.01 4.23
N ALA A 8 7.46 10.87 4.54
CA ALA A 8 7.73 12.08 3.76
C ALA A 8 8.12 11.77 2.30
N ILE A 9 8.90 10.71 2.06
CA ILE A 9 9.25 10.28 0.69
C ILE A 9 7.98 9.85 -0.07
N LEU A 10 7.14 9.03 0.54
CA LEU A 10 5.92 8.53 -0.10
C LEU A 10 4.92 9.67 -0.38
N GLU A 11 4.79 10.61 0.56
CA GLU A 11 3.97 11.80 0.39
C GLU A 11 4.48 12.67 -0.75
N THR A 12 5.78 12.94 -0.82
CA THR A 12 6.40 13.70 -1.92
C THR A 12 6.17 13.02 -3.28
N ILE A 13 6.26 11.68 -3.33
CA ILE A 13 6.00 10.91 -4.56
C ILE A 13 4.52 11.08 -4.97
N ALA A 14 3.60 10.94 -4.01
CA ALA A 14 2.17 11.10 -4.25
C ALA A 14 1.81 12.52 -4.70
N GLU A 15 2.43 13.56 -4.13
CA GLU A 15 2.23 14.96 -4.53
C GLU A 15 2.68 15.24 -5.97
N SER A 16 3.68 14.49 -6.47
CA SER A 16 4.18 14.63 -7.83
C SER A 16 3.31 13.93 -8.89
N TYR A 17 2.33 13.14 -8.45
CA TYR A 17 1.48 12.31 -9.31
C TYR A 17 0.58 13.15 -10.23
N ARG A 18 0.56 12.78 -11.52
CA ARG A 18 -0.34 13.36 -12.52
C ARG A 18 -1.40 12.37 -12.95
N ALA A 19 -2.61 12.57 -12.44
CA ALA A 19 -3.78 11.75 -12.77
C ALA A 19 -4.01 11.67 -14.29
N GLY A 20 -4.17 10.45 -14.80
CA GLY A 20 -4.40 10.18 -16.23
C GLY A 20 -3.16 10.17 -17.13
N GLU A 21 -2.00 10.62 -16.63
CA GLU A 21 -0.74 10.65 -17.39
C GLU A 21 0.32 9.71 -16.81
N GLN A 22 0.19 9.33 -15.55
CA GLN A 22 1.20 8.57 -14.81
C GLN A 22 0.57 7.40 -14.05
N THR A 23 1.39 6.39 -13.78
CA THR A 23 1.08 5.27 -12.88
C THR A 23 2.31 5.03 -12.01
N ILE A 24 2.11 4.98 -10.70
CA ILE A 24 3.19 4.78 -9.73
C ILE A 24 3.03 3.38 -9.15
N ILE A 25 4.09 2.58 -9.22
CA ILE A 25 4.13 1.24 -8.62
C ILE A 25 5.16 1.28 -7.50
N ILE A 26 4.74 0.95 -6.29
CA ILE A 26 5.58 0.90 -5.10
C ILE A 26 5.58 -0.53 -4.56
N SER A 27 6.77 -1.09 -4.39
CA SER A 27 6.97 -2.35 -3.68
C SER A 27 7.56 -2.06 -2.31
N THR A 28 6.95 -2.60 -1.27
CA THR A 28 7.39 -2.47 0.12
C THR A 28 7.12 -3.77 0.87
N HIS A 29 7.97 -4.07 1.85
CA HIS A 29 7.78 -5.19 2.78
C HIS A 29 7.10 -4.76 4.08
N GLU A 30 6.82 -3.46 4.22
CA GLU A 30 6.11 -2.89 5.37
C GLU A 30 4.97 -2.01 4.86
N VAL A 31 3.75 -2.31 5.31
CA VAL A 31 2.58 -1.46 5.12
C VAL A 31 2.52 -0.50 6.30
N LEU A 32 2.87 0.77 6.08
CA LEU A 32 3.13 1.76 7.13
C LEU A 32 1.99 2.78 7.26
N GLU A 33 2.23 3.85 8.03
CA GLU A 33 1.32 4.99 8.23
C GLU A 33 0.78 5.59 6.91
N SER A 34 1.53 5.43 5.82
CA SER A 34 1.18 5.86 4.46
C SER A 34 0.23 4.92 3.72
N GLU A 35 -0.37 3.91 4.37
CA GLU A 35 -1.31 2.96 3.75
C GLU A 35 -2.53 3.62 3.08
N LYS A 36 -2.83 4.86 3.46
CA LYS A 36 -3.90 5.68 2.89
C LYS A 36 -3.58 6.20 1.49
N LEU A 37 -2.31 6.16 1.07
CA LEU A 37 -1.87 6.60 -0.25
C LEU A 37 -2.10 5.52 -1.33
N PHE A 38 -2.34 4.27 -0.92
CA PHE A 38 -2.53 3.18 -1.87
C PHE A 38 -3.99 3.08 -2.31
N GLU A 39 -4.20 3.10 -3.62
CA GLU A 39 -5.50 2.87 -4.27
C GLU A 39 -5.73 1.38 -4.54
N ASP A 40 -4.76 0.71 -5.17
CA ASP A 40 -4.73 -0.72 -5.44
C ASP A 40 -3.54 -1.38 -4.74
N VAL A 41 -3.75 -2.60 -4.22
CA VAL A 41 -2.70 -3.38 -3.56
C VAL A 41 -2.65 -4.83 -4.05
N ILE A 42 -1.44 -5.36 -4.07
CA ILE A 42 -1.14 -6.78 -4.33
C ILE A 42 -0.27 -7.27 -3.17
N PHE A 43 -0.75 -8.25 -2.42
CA PHE A 43 0.06 -8.94 -1.41
C PHE A 43 0.70 -10.18 -2.04
N LEU A 44 2.02 -10.24 -1.90
CA LEU A 44 2.87 -11.31 -2.40
C LEU A 44 3.48 -12.06 -1.21
N SER A 45 3.39 -13.38 -1.23
CA SER A 45 4.07 -14.26 -0.28
C SER A 45 4.59 -15.50 -1.01
N GLU A 46 5.83 -15.89 -0.75
CA GLU A 46 6.49 -17.06 -1.38
C GLU A 46 6.37 -17.10 -2.92
N GLY A 47 6.46 -15.93 -3.57
CA GLY A 47 6.35 -15.80 -5.02
C GLY A 47 4.94 -15.98 -5.59
N GLN A 48 3.90 -16.02 -4.75
CA GLN A 48 2.49 -16.13 -5.12
C GLN A 48 1.72 -14.88 -4.70
N ILE A 49 0.71 -14.51 -5.49
CA ILE A 49 -0.27 -13.48 -5.10
C ILE A 49 -1.26 -14.11 -4.14
N VAL A 50 -1.26 -13.63 -2.89
CA VAL A 50 -2.14 -14.15 -1.82
C VAL A 50 -3.39 -13.29 -1.63
N LEU A 51 -3.35 -12.02 -2.02
CA LEU A 51 -4.48 -11.11 -2.01
C LEU A 51 -4.25 -9.98 -3.02
N MET A 52 -5.31 -9.49 -3.65
CA MET A 52 -5.26 -8.32 -4.52
C MET A 52 -6.60 -7.60 -4.53
N GLY A 53 -6.57 -6.28 -4.62
CA GLY A 53 -7.74 -5.45 -4.85
C GLY A 53 -7.55 -4.00 -4.43
N GLU A 54 -8.61 -3.23 -4.60
CA GLU A 54 -8.69 -1.85 -4.12
C GLU A 54 -8.54 -1.80 -2.60
N ALA A 55 -7.68 -0.92 -2.12
CA ALA A 55 -7.33 -0.76 -0.71
C ALA A 55 -8.57 -0.49 0.17
N ASP A 56 -9.43 0.43 -0.26
CA ASP A 56 -10.65 0.79 0.47
C ASP A 56 -11.64 -0.38 0.55
N ARG A 57 -11.76 -1.14 -0.53
CA ARG A 57 -12.61 -2.33 -0.56
C ARG A 57 -12.11 -3.40 0.40
N LEU A 58 -10.80 -3.68 0.39
CA LEU A 58 -10.20 -4.66 1.30
C LEU A 58 -10.36 -4.26 2.77
N ARG A 59 -10.18 -2.97 3.09
CA ARG A 59 -10.44 -2.42 4.42
C ARG A 59 -11.91 -2.61 4.83
N ALA A 60 -12.84 -2.28 3.95
CA ALA A 60 -14.28 -2.37 4.23
C ALA A 60 -14.75 -3.83 4.41
N GLU A 61 -14.29 -4.74 3.56
CA GLU A 61 -14.66 -6.17 3.62
C GLU A 61 -14.13 -6.86 4.88
N ARG A 62 -12.95 -6.47 5.37
CA ARG A 62 -12.30 -7.11 6.53
C ARG A 62 -12.45 -6.36 7.84
N GLY A 63 -12.83 -5.08 7.81
CA GLY A 63 -12.89 -4.22 8.99
C GLY A 63 -11.52 -3.99 9.65
N LYS A 64 -10.44 -4.02 8.85
CA LYS A 64 -9.04 -3.95 9.29
C LYS A 64 -8.25 -2.96 8.45
N SER A 65 -7.17 -2.42 8.99
CA SER A 65 -6.15 -1.68 8.21
C SER A 65 -5.45 -2.59 7.21
N LEU A 66 -4.81 -2.03 6.19
CA LEU A 66 -4.03 -2.84 5.25
C LEU A 66 -2.84 -3.51 5.94
N ASN A 67 -2.26 -2.84 6.94
CA ASN A 67 -1.17 -3.41 7.72
C ASN A 67 -1.60 -4.65 8.52
N GLU A 68 -2.78 -4.61 9.16
CA GLU A 68 -3.34 -5.78 9.84
C GLU A 68 -3.66 -6.92 8.87
N ILE A 69 -4.15 -6.59 7.66
CA ILE A 69 -4.42 -7.60 6.64
C ILE A 69 -3.11 -8.22 6.15
N PHE A 70 -2.08 -7.41 5.90
CA PHE A 70 -0.76 -7.87 5.49
C PHE A 70 -0.17 -8.86 6.50
N ALA A 71 -0.19 -8.52 7.80
CA ALA A 71 0.30 -9.40 8.86
C ALA A 71 -0.48 -10.71 9.03
N GLU A 72 -1.70 -10.81 8.47
CA GLU A 72 -2.51 -12.03 8.50
C GLU A 72 -2.23 -12.96 7.32
N VAL A 73 -1.92 -12.40 6.15
CA VAL A 73 -1.84 -13.15 4.87
C VAL A 73 -0.41 -13.40 4.39
N CYS A 74 0.56 -12.61 4.84
CA CYS A 74 1.98 -12.74 4.52
C CYS A 74 2.76 -13.22 5.75
#